data_AF-A0A4U1BBX5-F1
#
_entry.id   AF-A0A4U1BBX5-F1
#
_cell.length_a   1.000
_cell.length_b   1.000
_cell.length_c   1.000
_cell.angle_alpha   90.00
_cell.angle_beta   90.00
_cell.angle_gamma   90.00
#
_symmetry.space_group_name_H-M   'P 1'
#
loop_
_entity.id
_entity.type
_entity.pdbx_description
1 polymer ?
#
loop_
_entity_poly.entity_id
_entity_poly.type
_entity_poly.pdbx_seq_one_letter_code
_entity_poly.pdbx_strand_id
1 'polypeptide(L)'
;MNSGKFIAPLLLSLSLGAFAQGDAAKAYQSYLDAVEAGGGQQITQAARLAFDLGSKEYGKDSINTAKLALNLANHTRDDTEALALLQPALEVFQRSYGNNAIELLDIYLALQQHSRRADYHEEYVRISASHYGESSYTHGLMLMDLANAMTHSNPRKGHRYARMALPLVAQEKGGKTVQRAEAEFLNGLYAQGFDRTDEAIEHFETVVALFRELDYSHPYALAAHSRLVPLLEKKDRSDEATAHCLAIGQMVPWQDDIEATPLYRTPPRWPSAALKRRQEGAVVMKLTVDKQGFVSDTELLDNQGPKGFVKETKKMVSQWRYAPKFEDGKPVEAITTVRIDYKLN
;
A
#
# COMPACT_ATOMS: atom_id res chain seq x y z
N MET A 1 -7.45 -5.03 2.43
CA MET A 1 -6.12 -5.33 1.86
C MET A 1 -5.07 -4.61 2.69
N ASN A 2 -4.14 -5.39 3.23
CA ASN A 2 -2.95 -4.89 3.91
C ASN A 2 -2.28 -3.88 2.97
N SER A 3 -2.03 -2.66 3.43
CA SER A 3 -1.16 -1.70 2.75
C SER A 3 0.27 -2.23 2.87
N GLY A 4 0.54 -3.33 2.17
CA GLY A 4 1.89 -3.78 1.91
C GLY A 4 2.58 -2.61 1.26
N LYS A 5 3.63 -2.12 1.91
CA LYS A 5 4.60 -1.22 1.29
C LYS A 5 5.00 -1.89 -0.04
N PHE A 6 4.41 -1.48 -1.17
CA PHE A 6 5.00 -1.73 -2.48
C PHE A 6 6.21 -0.81 -2.53
N ILE A 7 7.27 -1.24 -1.87
CA ILE A 7 8.63 -0.84 -2.18
C ILE A 7 9.08 -1.98 -3.07
N ALA A 8 9.20 -1.73 -4.37
CA ALA A 8 10.14 -2.54 -5.13
C ALA A 8 11.50 -2.20 -4.51
N PRO A 9 12.17 -3.11 -3.78
CA PRO A 9 13.52 -2.82 -3.36
C PRO A 9 14.31 -2.74 -4.65
N LEU A 10 14.77 -1.53 -5.01
CA LEU A 10 15.94 -1.40 -5.88
C LEU A 10 17.07 -2.06 -5.09
N LEU A 11 17.24 -3.36 -5.32
CA LEU A 11 18.40 -4.11 -4.86
C LEU A 11 19.59 -3.46 -5.56
N LEU A 12 20.29 -2.57 -4.86
CA LEU A 12 21.62 -2.15 -5.27
C LEU A 12 22.46 -3.42 -5.29
N SER A 13 22.62 -4.00 -6.48
CA SER A 13 23.44 -5.18 -6.68
C SER A 13 24.85 -4.86 -6.22
N LEU A 14 25.34 -5.55 -5.19
CA LEU A 14 26.77 -5.68 -5.01
C LEU A 14 27.30 -6.36 -6.27
N SER A 15 28.29 -5.76 -6.94
CA SER A 15 28.98 -6.44 -8.02
C SER A 15 29.68 -7.67 -7.43
N LEU A 16 29.05 -8.84 -7.55
CA LEU A 16 29.59 -10.13 -7.09
C LEU A 16 30.92 -10.50 -7.77
N GLY A 17 31.30 -9.78 -8.84
CA GLY A 17 32.48 -10.02 -9.66
C GLY A 17 33.85 -9.91 -8.98
N ALA A 18 33.92 -9.64 -7.67
CA ALA A 18 35.18 -9.62 -6.92
C ALA A 18 35.18 -10.44 -5.62
N PHE A 19 34.08 -11.12 -5.25
CA PHE A 19 33.92 -11.64 -3.88
C PHE A 19 33.30 -13.04 -3.88
N ALA A 20 34.11 -14.07 -4.12
CA ALA A 20 33.69 -15.45 -3.99
C ALA A 20 34.69 -16.23 -3.15
N GLN A 21 34.64 -16.08 -1.80
CA GLN A 21 35.05 -17.10 -0.80
C GLN A 21 34.94 -16.68 0.69
N GLY A 22 34.09 -15.71 1.07
CA GLY A 22 33.93 -15.25 2.47
C GLY A 22 32.59 -15.59 3.11
N ASP A 23 32.52 -15.58 4.45
CA ASP A 23 31.27 -15.76 5.19
C ASP A 23 30.27 -14.62 4.92
N ALA A 24 30.76 -13.38 4.68
CA ALA A 24 29.88 -12.26 4.32
C ALA A 24 29.20 -12.47 2.95
N ALA A 25 29.91 -13.05 1.98
CA ALA A 25 29.35 -13.34 0.65
C ALA A 25 28.23 -14.39 0.74
N LYS A 26 28.42 -15.45 1.54
CA LYS A 26 27.37 -16.45 1.80
C LYS A 26 26.15 -15.83 2.48
N ALA A 27 26.38 -14.99 3.49
CA ALA A 27 25.29 -14.32 4.20
C ALA A 27 24.52 -13.36 3.30
N TYR A 28 25.21 -12.64 2.41
CA TYR A 28 24.56 -11.80 1.40
C TYR A 28 23.74 -12.63 0.40
N GLN A 29 24.24 -13.80 -0.03
CA GLN A 29 23.45 -14.70 -0.88
C GLN A 29 22.19 -15.18 -0.16
N SER A 30 22.29 -15.60 1.10
CA SER A 30 21.12 -15.96 1.92
C SER A 30 20.12 -14.81 2.08
N TYR A 31 20.59 -13.56 2.12
CA TYR A 31 19.71 -12.40 2.07
C TYR A 31 18.97 -12.29 0.73
N LEU A 32 19.66 -12.45 -0.41
CA LEU A 32 19.03 -12.44 -1.73
C LEU A 32 17.97 -13.55 -1.86
N ASP A 33 18.31 -14.77 -1.43
CA ASP A 33 17.40 -15.91 -1.44
C ASP A 33 16.15 -15.64 -0.57
N ALA A 34 16.33 -15.01 0.60
CA ALA A 34 15.22 -14.64 1.48
C ALA A 34 14.32 -13.56 0.85
N VAL A 35 14.91 -12.58 0.14
CA VAL A 35 14.15 -11.54 -0.59
C VAL A 35 13.31 -12.18 -1.69
N GLU A 36 13.88 -13.12 -2.44
CA GLU A 36 13.17 -13.87 -3.48
C GLU A 36 12.02 -14.72 -2.90
N ALA A 37 12.22 -15.33 -1.73
CA ALA A 37 11.20 -16.14 -1.06
C ALA A 37 10.06 -15.34 -0.41
N GLY A 38 10.22 -14.02 -0.20
CA GLY A 38 9.16 -13.13 0.32
C GLY A 38 8.85 -13.25 1.82
N GLY A 39 9.68 -13.95 2.61
CA GLY A 39 9.48 -14.15 4.04
C GLY A 39 9.97 -12.98 4.91
N GLY A 40 9.11 -12.01 5.23
CA GLY A 40 9.50 -10.75 5.90
C GLY A 40 10.44 -10.87 7.11
N GLN A 41 10.19 -11.78 8.07
CA GLN A 41 11.10 -11.98 9.21
C GLN A 41 12.43 -12.62 8.80
N GLN A 42 12.40 -13.54 7.83
CA GLN A 42 13.60 -14.21 7.32
C GLN A 42 14.50 -13.21 6.58
N ILE A 43 13.90 -12.27 5.83
CA ILE A 43 14.61 -11.20 5.14
C ILE A 43 15.36 -10.32 6.15
N THR A 44 14.69 -9.82 7.21
CA THR A 44 15.34 -8.98 8.22
C THR A 44 16.49 -9.72 8.93
N GLN A 45 16.30 -10.99 9.26
CA GLN A 45 17.35 -11.82 9.88
C GLN A 45 18.55 -12.02 8.96
N ALA A 46 18.31 -12.36 7.70
CA ALA A 46 19.35 -12.57 6.71
C ALA A 46 20.11 -11.26 6.39
N ALA A 47 19.38 -10.14 6.26
CA ALA A 47 19.98 -8.81 6.06
C ALA A 47 20.89 -8.43 7.23
N ARG A 48 20.48 -8.73 8.47
CA ARG A 48 21.28 -8.47 9.67
C ARG A 48 22.55 -9.30 9.68
N LEU A 49 22.44 -10.59 9.40
CA LEU A 49 23.61 -11.47 9.32
C LEU A 49 24.59 -11.00 8.24
N ALA A 50 24.08 -10.61 7.07
CA ALA A 50 24.91 -10.06 5.99
C ALA A 50 25.61 -8.76 6.41
N PHE A 51 24.89 -7.85 7.08
CA PHE A 51 25.48 -6.62 7.62
C PHE A 51 26.54 -6.89 8.70
N ASP A 52 26.27 -7.78 9.65
CA ASP A 52 27.18 -8.07 10.77
C ASP A 52 28.48 -8.72 10.29
N LEU A 53 28.39 -9.67 9.35
CA LEU A 53 29.57 -10.32 8.77
C LEU A 53 30.30 -9.40 7.79
N GLY A 54 29.56 -8.71 6.92
CA GLY A 54 30.14 -7.76 5.97
C GLY A 54 30.85 -6.59 6.64
N SER A 55 30.31 -6.06 7.73
CA SER A 55 30.95 -4.98 8.50
C SER A 55 32.30 -5.41 9.09
N LYS A 56 32.44 -6.67 9.49
CA LYS A 56 33.70 -7.24 9.99
C LYS A 56 34.71 -7.47 8.87
N GLU A 57 34.23 -7.93 7.71
CA GLU A 57 35.07 -8.26 6.57
C GLU A 57 35.57 -7.02 5.82
N TYR A 58 34.68 -6.08 5.51
CA TYR A 58 34.99 -4.90 4.70
C TYR A 58 35.38 -3.67 5.55
N GLY A 59 35.07 -3.68 6.85
CA GLY A 59 35.24 -2.54 7.74
C GLY A 59 34.09 -1.52 7.64
N LYS A 60 33.91 -0.74 8.71
CA LYS A 60 32.77 0.21 8.87
C LYS A 60 32.71 1.33 7.81
N ASP A 61 33.85 1.73 7.27
CA ASP A 61 33.97 2.84 6.32
C ASP A 61 33.87 2.39 4.84
N SER A 62 33.67 1.09 4.60
CA SER A 62 33.55 0.54 3.24
C SER A 62 32.18 0.80 2.64
N ILE A 63 32.15 1.10 1.34
CA ILE A 63 30.90 1.25 0.59
C ILE A 63 30.06 -0.03 0.60
N ASN A 64 30.70 -1.21 0.66
CA ASN A 64 29.98 -2.48 0.76
C ASN A 64 29.22 -2.59 2.08
N THR A 65 29.85 -2.17 3.19
CA THR A 65 29.21 -2.10 4.51
C THR A 65 28.04 -1.12 4.51
N ALA A 66 28.20 0.05 3.90
CA ALA A 66 27.13 1.04 3.80
C ALA A 66 25.92 0.52 2.99
N LYS A 67 26.16 -0.20 1.89
CA LYS A 67 25.10 -0.84 1.10
C LYS A 67 24.37 -1.93 1.90
N LEU A 68 25.09 -2.72 2.69
CA LEU A 68 24.48 -3.70 3.59
C LEU A 68 23.64 -3.03 4.70
N ALA A 69 24.10 -1.88 5.20
CA ALA A 69 23.35 -1.09 6.18
C ALA A 69 22.03 -0.58 5.60
N LEU A 70 22.05 -0.06 4.37
CA LEU A 70 20.86 0.35 3.63
C LEU A 70 19.88 -0.82 3.43
N ASN A 71 20.39 -1.99 3.03
CA ASN A 71 19.56 -3.20 2.87
C ASN A 71 18.89 -3.62 4.19
N LEU A 72 19.63 -3.62 5.30
CA LEU A 72 19.07 -3.94 6.62
C LEU A 72 18.03 -2.90 7.06
N ALA A 73 18.33 -1.61 6.88
CA ALA A 73 17.43 -0.52 7.26
C ALA A 73 16.09 -0.59 6.52
N ASN A 74 16.10 -0.93 5.23
CA ASN A 74 14.86 -1.09 4.43
C ASN A 74 13.94 -2.21 4.94
N HIS A 75 14.48 -3.16 5.72
CA HIS A 75 13.74 -4.31 6.25
C HIS A 75 13.50 -4.26 7.75
N THR A 76 13.93 -3.20 8.45
CA THR A 76 13.58 -2.99 9.86
C THR A 76 12.29 -2.16 9.98
N ARG A 77 11.54 -2.40 11.06
CA ARG A 77 10.37 -1.60 11.44
C ARG A 77 10.70 -0.57 12.53
N ASP A 78 11.90 -0.64 13.10
CA ASP A 78 12.37 0.31 14.11
C ASP A 78 13.04 1.50 13.43
N ASP A 79 12.36 2.64 13.42
CA ASP A 79 12.88 3.88 12.83
C ASP A 79 14.20 4.33 13.49
N THR A 80 14.40 4.05 14.78
CA THR A 80 15.62 4.43 15.50
C THR A 80 16.80 3.60 15.00
N GLU A 81 16.58 2.29 14.85
CA GLU A 81 17.58 1.39 14.29
C GLU A 81 17.91 1.75 12.83
N ALA A 82 16.89 1.98 12.00
CA ALA A 82 17.07 2.34 10.60
C ALA A 82 17.93 3.60 10.47
N LEU A 83 17.63 4.66 11.24
CA LEU A 83 18.41 5.90 11.21
C LEU A 83 19.85 5.72 11.69
N ALA A 84 20.08 4.89 12.71
CA ALA A 84 21.41 4.57 13.21
C ALA A 84 22.29 3.85 12.16
N LEU A 85 21.68 3.07 11.27
CA LEU A 85 22.35 2.44 10.13
C LEU A 85 22.56 3.40 8.97
N LEU A 86 21.53 4.17 8.61
CA LEU A 86 21.50 4.99 7.40
C LEU A 86 22.35 6.26 7.51
N GLN A 87 22.41 6.90 8.68
CA GLN A 87 23.15 8.18 8.82
C GLN A 87 24.66 8.01 8.59
N PRO A 88 25.37 7.05 9.22
CA PRO A 88 26.78 6.80 8.91
C PRO A 88 26.97 6.28 7.49
N ALA A 89 26.03 5.47 6.97
CA ALA A 89 26.09 4.98 5.60
C ALA A 89 26.02 6.13 4.59
N LEU A 90 25.23 7.18 4.85
CA LEU A 90 25.16 8.37 3.98
C LEU A 90 26.51 9.05 3.83
N GLU A 91 27.27 9.21 4.92
CA GLU A 91 28.61 9.79 4.88
C GLU A 91 29.57 8.95 4.03
N VAL A 92 29.46 7.62 4.08
CA VAL A 92 30.26 6.70 3.23
C VAL A 92 29.85 6.80 1.77
N PHE A 93 28.55 6.85 1.46
CA PHE A 93 28.06 7.04 0.09
C PHE A 93 28.55 8.37 -0.49
N GLN A 94 28.41 9.47 0.26
CA GLN A 94 28.84 10.80 -0.16
C GLN A 94 30.35 10.86 -0.42
N ARG A 95 31.17 10.25 0.45
CA ARG A 95 32.63 10.16 0.24
C ARG A 95 33.00 9.30 -0.97
N SER A 96 32.27 8.21 -1.22
CA SER A 96 32.60 7.23 -2.25
C SER A 96 32.16 7.67 -3.65
N TYR A 97 30.98 8.29 -3.77
CA TYR A 97 30.37 8.64 -5.05
C TYR A 97 30.32 10.16 -5.32
N GLY A 98 30.41 10.99 -4.28
CA GLY A 98 30.24 12.43 -4.35
C GLY A 98 28.80 12.89 -4.03
N ASN A 99 28.64 14.14 -3.62
CA ASN A 99 27.39 14.71 -3.08
C ASN A 99 26.24 14.88 -4.11
N ASN A 100 26.49 14.62 -5.39
CA ASN A 100 25.49 14.70 -6.45
C ASN A 100 25.37 13.38 -7.21
N ALA A 101 25.85 12.27 -6.67
CA ALA A 101 25.78 10.98 -7.33
C ALA A 101 24.35 10.42 -7.33
N ILE A 102 24.00 9.67 -8.37
CA ILE A 102 22.66 9.10 -8.50
C ILE A 102 22.40 7.99 -7.48
N GLU A 103 23.47 7.32 -7.03
CA GLU A 103 23.49 6.30 -5.98
C GLU A 103 23.02 6.83 -4.62
N LEU A 104 22.99 8.15 -4.43
CA LEU A 104 22.47 8.77 -3.21
C LEU A 104 20.94 8.75 -3.14
N LEU A 105 20.23 8.55 -4.26
CA LEU A 105 18.77 8.58 -4.28
C LEU A 105 18.18 7.51 -3.36
N ASP A 106 18.69 6.28 -3.40
CA ASP A 106 18.16 5.17 -2.59
C ASP A 106 18.33 5.42 -1.09
N ILE A 107 19.49 5.93 -0.66
CA ILE A 107 19.74 6.21 0.75
C ILE A 107 18.95 7.42 1.25
N TYR A 108 18.79 8.47 0.42
CA TYR A 108 17.92 9.59 0.78
C TYR A 108 16.45 9.18 0.86
N LEU A 109 15.98 8.30 -0.02
CA LEU A 109 14.63 7.76 0.03
C LEU A 109 14.41 6.95 1.32
N ALA A 110 15.33 6.04 1.65
CA ALA A 110 15.28 5.26 2.89
C ALA A 110 15.30 6.16 4.14
N LEU A 111 16.21 7.14 4.18
CA LEU A 111 16.28 8.13 5.27
C LEU A 111 14.98 8.93 5.41
N GLN A 112 14.34 9.29 4.29
CA GLN A 112 13.07 10.02 4.29
C GLN A 112 11.89 9.18 4.78
N GLN A 113 11.92 7.86 4.59
CA GLN A 113 10.90 6.95 5.13
C GLN A 113 10.95 6.92 6.66
N HIS A 114 12.15 6.97 7.25
CA HIS A 114 12.38 6.84 8.70
C HIS A 114 12.53 8.19 9.42
N SER A 115 12.63 9.31 8.70
CA SER A 115 12.77 10.66 9.29
C SER A 115 11.61 11.58 8.95
N ARG A 116 11.05 12.24 9.97
CA ARG A 116 10.00 13.27 9.82
C ARG A 116 10.53 14.70 9.74
N ARG A 117 11.76 14.96 10.18
CA ARG A 117 12.27 16.32 10.44
C ARG A 117 13.42 16.75 9.54
N ALA A 118 14.05 15.83 8.83
CA ALA A 118 15.18 16.13 7.96
C ALA A 118 14.72 16.36 6.52
N ASP A 119 15.42 17.24 5.81
CA ASP A 119 15.12 17.63 4.42
C ASP A 119 15.74 16.69 3.38
N TYR A 120 15.81 15.38 3.68
CA TYR A 120 16.37 14.37 2.76
C TYR A 120 15.62 14.31 1.42
N HIS A 121 14.31 14.60 1.44
CA HIS A 121 13.52 14.73 0.22
C HIS A 121 14.02 15.87 -0.70
N GLU A 122 14.61 16.95 -0.17
CA GLU A 122 15.11 18.05 -1.00
C GLU A 122 16.33 17.62 -1.79
N GLU A 123 17.26 16.91 -1.15
CA GLU A 123 18.42 16.32 -1.82
C GLU A 123 17.99 15.27 -2.86
N TYR A 124 17.02 14.42 -2.53
CA TYR A 124 16.46 13.45 -3.48
C TYR A 124 15.88 14.14 -4.74
N VAL A 125 15.08 15.18 -4.56
CA VAL A 125 14.49 15.95 -5.67
C VAL A 125 15.58 16.66 -6.47
N ARG A 126 16.54 17.30 -5.79
CA ARG A 126 17.65 18.03 -6.43
C ARG A 126 18.50 17.10 -7.30
N ILE A 127 18.89 15.94 -6.77
CA ILE A 127 19.71 14.96 -7.48
C ILE A 127 18.93 14.39 -8.67
N SER A 128 17.69 13.93 -8.46
CA SER A 128 16.89 13.38 -9.56
C SER A 128 16.64 14.40 -10.68
N ALA A 129 16.34 15.66 -10.33
CA ALA A 129 16.20 16.75 -11.30
C ALA A 129 17.50 17.03 -12.06
N SER A 130 18.65 17.04 -11.36
CA SER A 130 19.96 17.28 -11.97
C SER A 130 20.38 16.20 -12.95
N HIS A 131 20.01 14.93 -12.71
CA HIS A 131 20.42 13.79 -13.55
C HIS A 131 19.48 13.55 -14.71
N TYR A 132 18.17 13.69 -14.49
CA TYR A 132 17.16 13.34 -15.50
C TYR A 132 16.54 14.56 -16.18
N GLY A 133 16.62 15.74 -15.55
CA GLY A 133 15.92 16.96 -15.97
C GLY A 133 14.57 17.12 -15.26
N GLU A 134 14.27 18.35 -14.80
CA GLU A 134 13.08 18.69 -14.00
C GLU A 134 11.73 18.36 -14.66
N SER A 135 11.68 18.34 -16.00
CA SER A 135 10.46 18.04 -16.76
C SER A 135 10.46 16.64 -17.37
N SER A 136 11.42 15.79 -17.00
CA SER A 136 11.54 14.45 -17.57
C SER A 136 10.54 13.46 -16.97
N TYR A 137 10.16 12.47 -17.78
CA TYR A 137 9.37 11.32 -17.34
C TYR A 137 10.01 10.60 -16.15
N THR A 138 11.32 10.34 -16.22
CA THR A 138 12.06 9.64 -15.17
C THR A 138 12.09 10.44 -13.86
N HIS A 139 12.25 11.76 -13.90
CA HIS A 139 12.10 12.59 -12.71
C HIS A 139 10.69 12.48 -12.11
N GLY A 140 9.65 12.44 -12.96
CA GLY A 140 8.28 12.16 -12.55
C GLY A 140 8.15 10.86 -11.76
N LEU A 141 8.75 9.76 -12.24
CA LEU A 141 8.77 8.48 -11.51
C LEU A 141 9.48 8.58 -10.15
N MET A 142 10.62 9.26 -10.09
CA MET A 142 11.35 9.48 -8.84
C MET A 142 10.49 10.27 -7.83
N LEU A 143 9.77 11.29 -8.29
CA LEU A 143 8.82 12.03 -7.44
C LEU A 143 7.66 11.16 -6.93
N MET A 144 7.20 10.18 -7.70
CA MET A 144 6.20 9.21 -7.24
C MET A 144 6.75 8.32 -6.14
N ASP A 145 7.96 7.77 -6.31
CA ASP A 145 8.60 6.92 -5.30
C ASP A 145 8.79 7.68 -3.99
N LEU A 146 9.27 8.92 -4.08
CA LEU A 146 9.41 9.81 -2.93
C LEU A 146 8.06 10.12 -2.28
N ALA A 147 7.03 10.41 -3.07
CA ALA A 147 5.69 10.63 -2.53
C ALA A 147 5.20 9.38 -1.79
N ASN A 148 5.26 8.19 -2.41
CA ASN A 148 4.86 6.94 -1.79
C ASN A 148 5.58 6.69 -0.44
N ALA A 149 6.89 6.93 -0.39
CA ALA A 149 7.71 6.87 0.83
C ALA A 149 7.25 7.84 1.93
N MET A 150 6.67 8.98 1.56
CA MET A 150 6.25 10.05 2.48
C MET A 150 4.78 9.95 2.93
N THR A 151 4.04 8.92 2.51
CA THR A 151 2.63 8.70 2.87
C THR A 151 2.38 8.71 4.38
N HIS A 152 3.31 8.17 5.18
CA HIS A 152 3.17 8.07 6.64
C HIS A 152 4.07 9.06 7.41
N SER A 153 5.24 9.40 6.88
CA SER A 153 6.21 10.27 7.56
C SER A 153 5.84 11.75 7.41
N ASN A 154 5.50 12.20 6.20
CA ASN A 154 5.15 13.57 5.89
C ASN A 154 4.13 13.67 4.73
N PRO A 155 2.85 13.34 4.97
CA PRO A 155 1.85 13.20 3.91
C PRO A 155 1.59 14.51 3.15
N ARG A 156 1.79 15.68 3.78
CA ARG A 156 1.59 16.97 3.10
C ARG A 156 2.64 17.25 2.03
N LYS A 157 3.92 17.00 2.35
CA LYS A 157 5.01 17.11 1.36
C LYS A 157 4.89 15.99 0.32
N GLY A 158 4.59 14.76 0.74
CA GLY A 158 4.36 13.63 -0.17
C GLY A 158 3.27 13.90 -1.20
N HIS A 159 2.10 14.42 -0.79
CA HIS A 159 1.03 14.82 -1.71
C HIS A 159 1.48 15.90 -2.70
N ARG A 160 2.32 16.85 -2.28
CA ARG A 160 2.89 17.85 -3.20
C ARG A 160 3.71 17.19 -4.30
N TYR A 161 4.58 16.24 -3.94
CA TYR A 161 5.39 15.51 -4.93
C TYR A 161 4.55 14.61 -5.83
N ALA A 162 3.52 13.94 -5.31
CA ALA A 162 2.59 13.17 -6.14
C ALA A 162 1.91 14.04 -7.21
N ARG A 163 1.50 15.26 -6.84
CA ARG A 163 0.90 16.22 -7.78
C ARG A 163 1.88 16.78 -8.80
N MET A 164 3.15 16.96 -8.41
CA MET A 164 4.22 17.38 -9.33
C MET A 164 4.57 16.26 -10.32
N ALA A 165 4.54 15.00 -9.87
CA ALA A 165 4.86 13.84 -10.69
C ALA A 165 3.82 13.57 -11.79
N LEU A 166 2.53 13.69 -11.46
CA LEU A 166 1.43 13.31 -12.35
C LEU A 166 1.54 13.91 -13.77
N PRO A 167 1.71 15.24 -13.96
CA PRO A 167 1.81 15.81 -15.31
C PRO A 167 3.06 15.35 -16.07
N LEU A 168 4.15 14.98 -15.39
CA LEU A 168 5.38 14.49 -16.03
C LEU A 168 5.19 13.06 -16.55
N VAL A 169 4.49 12.23 -15.78
CA VAL A 169 4.24 10.82 -16.11
C VAL A 169 3.10 10.67 -17.13
N ALA A 170 2.09 11.54 -17.07
CA ALA A 170 0.91 11.48 -17.94
C ALA A 170 1.20 11.86 -19.41
N GLN A 171 2.31 12.54 -19.70
CA GLN A 171 2.69 12.94 -21.06
C GLN A 171 3.30 11.79 -21.87
N GLU A 172 3.82 10.76 -21.20
CA GLU A 172 4.53 9.67 -21.85
C GLU A 172 3.57 8.76 -22.63
N LYS A 173 3.95 8.41 -23.87
CA LYS A 173 3.21 7.46 -24.75
C LYS A 173 1.71 7.75 -24.86
N GLY A 174 1.35 9.04 -24.98
CA GLY A 174 -0.05 9.47 -25.11
C GLY A 174 -0.89 9.25 -23.85
N GLY A 175 -0.24 9.03 -22.70
CA GLY A 175 -0.89 8.92 -21.40
C GLY A 175 -1.64 7.61 -21.16
N LYS A 176 -1.39 6.54 -21.92
CA LYS A 176 -1.97 5.21 -21.68
C LYS A 176 -0.92 4.24 -21.13
N THR A 177 -0.30 4.59 -20.00
CA THR A 177 0.75 3.80 -19.36
C THR A 177 0.31 3.30 -17.98
N VAL A 178 0.88 2.18 -17.54
CA VAL A 178 0.67 1.66 -16.17
C VAL A 178 1.17 2.67 -15.13
N GLN A 179 2.28 3.36 -15.42
CA GLN A 179 2.85 4.38 -14.54
C GLN A 179 1.92 5.59 -14.37
N ARG A 180 1.18 5.98 -15.42
CA ARG A 180 0.14 7.01 -15.26
C ARG A 180 -0.95 6.51 -14.32
N ALA A 181 -1.43 5.28 -14.49
CA ALA A 181 -2.45 4.73 -13.61
C ALA A 181 -1.97 4.65 -12.15
N GLU A 182 -0.69 4.31 -11.94
CA GLU A 182 -0.07 4.35 -10.62
C GLU A 182 -0.01 5.78 -10.03
N ALA A 183 0.37 6.77 -10.84
CA ALA A 183 0.40 8.18 -10.44
C ALA A 183 -0.99 8.70 -10.05
N GLU A 184 -2.00 8.40 -10.85
CA GLU A 184 -3.41 8.73 -10.57
C GLU A 184 -3.87 8.04 -9.28
N PHE A 185 -3.58 6.73 -9.12
CA PHE A 185 -3.95 5.97 -7.94
C PHE A 185 -3.32 6.57 -6.66
N LEU A 186 -2.04 6.93 -6.72
CA LEU A 186 -1.33 7.57 -5.60
C LEU A 186 -1.93 8.94 -5.25
N ASN A 187 -2.25 9.78 -6.23
CA ASN A 187 -2.93 11.05 -5.99
C ASN A 187 -4.34 10.85 -5.42
N GLY A 188 -5.08 9.85 -5.89
CA GLY A 188 -6.38 9.45 -5.33
C GLY A 188 -6.28 9.02 -3.86
N LEU A 189 -5.26 8.23 -3.49
CA LEU A 189 -5.00 7.86 -2.09
C LEU A 189 -4.70 9.09 -1.22
N TYR A 190 -3.90 10.04 -1.71
CA TYR A 190 -3.63 11.28 -0.99
C TYR A 190 -4.88 12.13 -0.83
N ALA A 191 -5.62 12.38 -1.91
CA ALA A 191 -6.86 13.12 -1.88
C ALA A 191 -7.84 12.52 -0.87
N GLN A 192 -8.00 11.19 -0.89
CA GLN A 192 -8.82 10.47 0.09
C GLN A 192 -8.32 10.66 1.53
N GLY A 193 -7.01 10.56 1.76
CA GLY A 193 -6.40 10.76 3.09
C GLY A 193 -6.56 12.19 3.62
N PHE A 194 -6.69 13.18 2.74
CA PHE A 194 -6.99 14.58 3.07
C PHE A 194 -8.48 14.93 3.03
N ASP A 195 -9.36 13.93 2.98
CA ASP A 195 -10.82 14.04 2.89
C ASP A 195 -11.34 14.81 1.66
N ARG A 196 -10.52 14.95 0.62
CA ARG A 196 -10.89 15.57 -0.67
C ARG A 196 -11.60 14.55 -1.54
N THR A 197 -12.85 14.27 -1.18
CA THR A 197 -13.64 13.16 -1.72
C THR A 197 -13.82 13.26 -3.23
N ASP A 198 -14.10 14.45 -3.76
CA ASP A 198 -14.34 14.63 -5.20
C ASP A 198 -13.05 14.46 -6.03
N GLU A 199 -11.92 15.01 -5.57
CA GLU A 199 -10.58 14.83 -6.18
C GLU A 199 -10.18 13.34 -6.18
N ALA A 200 -10.45 12.63 -5.08
CA ALA A 200 -10.18 11.19 -4.99
C ALA A 200 -11.00 10.38 -6.00
N ILE A 201 -12.30 10.69 -6.15
CA ILE A 201 -13.17 10.03 -7.13
C ILE A 201 -12.64 10.26 -8.55
N GLU A 202 -12.28 11.48 -8.92
CA GLU A 202 -11.75 11.82 -10.25
C GLU A 202 -10.49 11.00 -10.59
N HIS A 203 -9.54 10.92 -9.65
CA HIS A 203 -8.32 10.11 -9.84
C HIS A 203 -8.63 8.63 -10.00
N PHE A 204 -9.46 8.04 -9.14
CA PHE A 204 -9.78 6.60 -9.24
C PHE A 204 -10.62 6.26 -10.48
N GLU A 205 -11.51 7.14 -10.92
CA GLU A 205 -12.22 6.98 -12.21
C GLU A 205 -11.25 7.01 -13.39
N THR A 206 -10.25 7.88 -13.35
CA THR A 206 -9.19 7.92 -14.37
C THR A 206 -8.40 6.61 -14.40
N VAL A 207 -8.08 6.04 -13.25
CA VAL A 207 -7.43 4.71 -13.17
C VAL A 207 -8.30 3.63 -13.84
N VAL A 208 -9.59 3.59 -13.54
CA VAL A 208 -10.51 2.62 -14.18
C VAL A 208 -10.58 2.83 -15.69
N ALA A 209 -10.66 4.08 -16.16
CA ALA A 209 -10.73 4.40 -17.57
C ALA A 209 -9.48 3.97 -18.36
N LEU A 210 -8.28 4.04 -17.76
CA LEU A 210 -7.02 3.65 -18.40
C LEU A 210 -6.93 2.15 -18.73
N PHE A 211 -7.72 1.31 -18.04
CA PHE A 211 -7.70 -0.14 -18.21
C PHE A 211 -8.97 -0.70 -18.88
N ARG A 212 -9.90 0.16 -19.33
CA ARG A 212 -11.19 -0.27 -19.90
C ARG A 212 -11.06 -1.12 -21.16
N GLU A 213 -9.99 -0.93 -21.93
CA GLU A 213 -9.73 -1.64 -23.19
C GLU A 213 -9.03 -3.01 -22.97
N LEU A 214 -8.71 -3.40 -21.72
CA LEU A 214 -8.05 -4.67 -21.45
C LEU A 214 -9.04 -5.83 -21.37
N ASP A 215 -8.67 -6.97 -21.96
CA ASP A 215 -9.42 -8.23 -21.87
C ASP A 215 -9.26 -8.92 -20.49
N TYR A 216 -8.44 -8.37 -19.59
CA TYR A 216 -8.18 -8.89 -18.26
C TYR A 216 -8.28 -7.79 -17.20
N SER A 217 -8.51 -8.18 -15.95
CA SER A 217 -8.62 -7.24 -14.83
C SER A 217 -7.25 -6.83 -14.30
N HIS A 218 -6.92 -5.54 -14.41
CA HIS A 218 -5.67 -5.00 -13.87
C HIS A 218 -5.80 -4.74 -12.35
N PRO A 219 -4.77 -5.07 -11.51
CA PRO A 219 -4.83 -4.85 -10.06
C PRO A 219 -5.15 -3.41 -9.64
N TYR A 220 -4.61 -2.40 -10.33
CA TYR A 220 -4.96 -1.00 -10.06
C TYR A 220 -6.43 -0.68 -10.36
N ALA A 221 -7.01 -1.22 -11.44
CA ALA A 221 -8.43 -1.03 -11.74
C ALA A 221 -9.29 -1.65 -10.65
N LEU A 222 -9.00 -2.89 -10.26
CA LEU A 222 -9.67 -3.58 -9.15
C LEU A 222 -9.62 -2.76 -7.85
N ALA A 223 -8.43 -2.28 -7.49
CA ALA A 223 -8.24 -1.45 -6.30
C ALA A 223 -8.99 -0.11 -6.40
N ALA A 224 -9.00 0.54 -7.57
CA ALA A 224 -9.72 1.79 -7.80
C ALA A 224 -11.23 1.61 -7.70
N HIS A 225 -11.80 0.59 -8.32
CA HIS A 225 -13.22 0.22 -8.15
C HIS A 225 -13.56 0.05 -6.66
N SER A 226 -12.73 -0.70 -5.92
CA SER A 226 -12.97 -0.95 -4.49
C SER A 226 -12.95 0.35 -3.67
N ARG A 227 -12.09 1.30 -4.02
CA ARG A 227 -12.00 2.62 -3.36
C ARG A 227 -13.15 3.55 -3.73
N LEU A 228 -13.69 3.45 -4.95
CA LEU A 228 -14.79 4.28 -5.42
C LEU A 228 -16.09 3.98 -4.68
N VAL A 229 -16.40 2.71 -4.38
CA VAL A 229 -17.64 2.31 -3.69
C VAL A 229 -17.90 3.13 -2.41
N PRO A 230 -17.01 3.15 -1.39
CA PRO A 230 -17.25 3.94 -0.17
C PRO A 230 -17.26 5.46 -0.40
N LEU A 231 -16.52 5.96 -1.39
CA LEU A 231 -16.47 7.40 -1.70
C LEU A 231 -17.78 7.87 -2.34
N LEU A 232 -18.34 7.07 -3.25
CA LEU A 232 -19.60 7.35 -3.92
C LEU A 232 -20.79 7.21 -2.96
N GLU A 233 -20.79 6.20 -2.09
CA GLU A 233 -21.78 6.08 -1.01
C GLU A 233 -21.76 7.30 -0.08
N LYS A 234 -20.57 7.82 0.29
CA LYS A 234 -20.44 9.06 1.07
C LYS A 234 -21.04 10.28 0.35
N LYS A 235 -21.15 10.25 -0.97
CA LYS A 235 -21.71 11.31 -1.82
C LYS A 235 -23.16 11.06 -2.22
N ASP A 236 -23.83 10.07 -1.62
CA ASP A 236 -25.20 9.65 -1.97
C ASP A 236 -25.35 9.22 -3.45
N ARG A 237 -24.26 8.75 -4.07
CA ARG A 237 -24.18 8.26 -5.47
C ARG A 237 -24.22 6.73 -5.53
N SER A 238 -25.23 6.12 -4.90
CA SER A 238 -25.28 4.65 -4.69
C SER A 238 -25.43 3.84 -5.98
N ASP A 239 -26.08 4.38 -7.02
CA ASP A 239 -26.19 3.72 -8.33
C ASP A 239 -24.82 3.56 -8.99
N GLU A 240 -23.98 4.60 -8.91
CA GLU A 240 -22.61 4.56 -9.43
C GLU A 240 -21.75 3.61 -8.59
N ALA A 241 -21.89 3.64 -7.26
CA ALA A 241 -21.22 2.67 -6.38
C ALA A 241 -21.58 1.21 -6.77
N THR A 242 -22.85 0.96 -7.12
CA THR A 242 -23.33 -0.34 -7.60
C THR A 242 -22.62 -0.78 -8.88
N ALA A 243 -22.39 0.14 -9.81
CA ALA A 243 -21.65 -0.17 -11.04
C ALA A 243 -20.22 -0.66 -10.73
N HIS A 244 -19.52 -0.07 -9.75
CA HIS A 244 -18.20 -0.56 -9.35
C HIS A 244 -18.25 -1.89 -8.60
N CYS A 245 -19.26 -2.13 -7.75
CA CYS A 245 -19.48 -3.44 -7.12
C CYS A 245 -19.63 -4.54 -8.18
N LEU A 246 -20.47 -4.30 -9.20
CA LEU A 246 -20.69 -5.22 -10.32
C LEU A 246 -19.40 -5.41 -11.13
N ALA A 247 -18.65 -4.34 -11.41
CA ALA A 247 -17.39 -4.42 -12.14
C ALA A 247 -16.35 -5.30 -11.42
N ILE A 248 -16.20 -5.15 -10.09
CA ILE A 248 -15.33 -6.03 -9.28
C ILE A 248 -15.84 -7.46 -9.33
N GLY A 249 -17.14 -7.63 -9.18
CA GLY A 249 -17.80 -8.91 -9.30
C GLY A 249 -17.66 -9.51 -10.69
N GLN A 250 -17.28 -8.79 -11.76
CA GLN A 250 -17.09 -9.34 -13.11
C GLN A 250 -15.62 -9.71 -13.41
N MET A 251 -14.70 -9.49 -12.48
CA MET A 251 -13.27 -9.61 -12.72
C MET A 251 -12.79 -11.06 -12.82
N VAL A 252 -11.81 -11.30 -13.69
CA VAL A 252 -11.31 -12.62 -14.07
C VAL A 252 -9.81 -12.73 -13.78
N PRO A 253 -9.30 -13.90 -13.34
CA PRO A 253 -10.01 -15.15 -13.06
C PRO A 253 -10.75 -15.14 -11.73
N TRP A 254 -11.91 -15.80 -11.73
CA TRP A 254 -12.68 -16.13 -10.55
C TRP A 254 -11.84 -16.98 -9.60
N GLN A 255 -11.67 -16.52 -8.38
CA GLN A 255 -11.17 -17.37 -7.30
C GLN A 255 -12.38 -17.77 -6.47
N ASP A 256 -12.85 -19.00 -6.67
CA ASP A 256 -14.05 -19.57 -6.02
C ASP A 256 -13.90 -19.64 -4.48
N ASP A 257 -12.68 -19.53 -3.99
CA ASP A 257 -12.29 -19.62 -2.58
C ASP A 257 -12.10 -18.25 -1.89
N ILE A 258 -12.29 -17.12 -2.58
CA ILE A 258 -12.26 -15.80 -1.92
C ILE A 258 -13.54 -15.61 -1.11
N GLU A 259 -13.39 -15.56 0.21
CA GLU A 259 -14.46 -15.11 1.10
C GLU A 259 -14.89 -13.68 0.75
N ALA A 260 -16.20 -13.49 0.56
CA ALA A 260 -16.78 -12.20 0.25
C ALA A 260 -16.47 -11.19 1.36
N THR A 261 -15.62 -10.20 1.06
CA THR A 261 -15.36 -9.07 1.95
C THR A 261 -16.19 -7.85 1.50
N PRO A 262 -16.77 -7.08 2.42
CA PRO A 262 -17.57 -5.91 2.06
C PRO A 262 -16.67 -4.78 1.55
N LEU A 263 -17.06 -4.18 0.44
CA LEU A 263 -16.45 -3.01 -0.20
C LEU A 263 -16.82 -1.70 0.52
N TYR A 264 -18.03 -1.65 1.11
CA TYR A 264 -18.47 -0.57 1.99
C TYR A 264 -19.02 -1.16 3.28
N ARG A 265 -18.59 -0.58 4.40
CA ARG A 265 -19.04 -0.94 5.75
C ARG A 265 -19.40 0.33 6.50
N THR A 266 -20.46 0.26 7.28
CA THR A 266 -20.74 1.25 8.32
C THR A 266 -20.25 0.71 9.68
N PRO A 267 -19.71 1.57 10.56
CA PRO A 267 -19.23 1.14 11.87
C PRO A 267 -20.40 0.75 12.79
N PRO A 268 -20.21 -0.19 13.73
CA PRO A 268 -21.25 -0.58 14.67
C PRO A 268 -21.57 0.59 15.61
N ARG A 269 -22.85 0.93 15.74
CA ARG A 269 -23.29 1.89 16.75
C ARG A 269 -23.47 1.18 18.07
N TRP A 270 -22.80 1.65 19.11
CA TRP A 270 -22.97 1.07 20.45
C TRP A 270 -24.33 1.48 21.05
N PRO A 271 -25.21 0.53 21.44
CA PRO A 271 -26.46 0.86 22.11
C PRO A 271 -26.22 1.62 23.41
N SER A 272 -26.84 2.78 23.62
CA SER A 272 -26.57 3.64 24.78
C SER A 272 -26.75 2.94 26.13
N ALA A 273 -27.72 2.03 26.24
CA ALA A 273 -27.94 1.25 27.46
C ALA A 273 -26.81 0.24 27.74
N ALA A 274 -26.26 -0.38 26.70
CA ALA A 274 -25.12 -1.29 26.81
C ALA A 274 -23.84 -0.51 27.14
N LEU A 275 -23.65 0.67 26.56
CA LEU A 275 -22.50 1.54 26.83
C LEU A 275 -22.48 1.99 28.30
N LYS A 276 -23.62 2.46 28.82
CA LYS A 276 -23.77 2.87 30.23
C LYS A 276 -23.43 1.74 31.21
N ARG A 277 -23.75 0.51 30.84
CA ARG A 277 -23.48 -0.69 31.65
C ARG A 277 -22.14 -1.36 31.32
N ARG A 278 -21.32 -0.76 30.46
CA ARG A 278 -20.05 -1.30 29.98
C ARG A 278 -20.15 -2.76 29.53
N GLN A 279 -21.24 -3.12 28.87
CA GLN A 279 -21.47 -4.48 28.39
C GLN A 279 -20.73 -4.68 27.09
N GLU A 280 -19.90 -5.70 27.00
CA GLU A 280 -19.20 -6.14 25.79
C GLU A 280 -19.85 -7.40 25.22
N GLY A 281 -19.41 -7.80 24.03
CA GLY A 281 -19.96 -8.98 23.40
C GLY A 281 -19.60 -9.15 21.94
N ALA A 282 -20.30 -10.09 21.29
CA ALA A 282 -20.19 -10.31 19.85
C ALA A 282 -21.49 -10.81 19.25
N VAL A 283 -21.71 -10.50 17.98
CA VAL A 283 -22.84 -10.99 17.19
C VAL A 283 -22.30 -11.64 15.92
N VAL A 284 -22.71 -12.87 15.66
CA VAL A 284 -22.42 -13.60 14.42
C VAL A 284 -23.69 -13.66 13.58
N MET A 285 -23.62 -13.16 12.35
CA MET A 285 -24.74 -13.13 11.41
C MET A 285 -24.37 -13.81 10.10
N LYS A 286 -25.32 -14.55 9.55
CA LYS A 286 -25.31 -15.00 8.16
C LYS A 286 -26.04 -13.95 7.33
N LEU A 287 -25.44 -13.56 6.22
CA LEU A 287 -25.93 -12.54 5.31
C LEU A 287 -26.17 -13.15 3.95
N THR A 288 -27.28 -12.78 3.31
CA THR A 288 -27.52 -13.02 1.89
C THR A 288 -27.15 -11.76 1.13
N VAL A 289 -26.20 -11.87 0.21
CA VAL A 289 -25.78 -10.81 -0.71
C VAL A 289 -26.50 -11.04 -2.04
N ASP A 290 -27.21 -10.03 -2.51
CA ASP A 290 -27.95 -10.09 -3.77
C ASP A 290 -27.05 -9.87 -5.00
N LYS A 291 -27.68 -9.93 -6.18
CA LYS A 291 -27.02 -9.79 -7.49
C LYS A 291 -26.46 -8.38 -7.75
N GLN A 292 -26.83 -7.40 -6.94
CA GLN A 292 -26.35 -6.01 -7.00
C GLN A 292 -25.32 -5.72 -5.88
N GLY A 293 -25.01 -6.73 -5.05
CA GLY A 293 -24.06 -6.61 -3.97
C GLY A 293 -24.61 -5.95 -2.71
N PHE A 294 -25.94 -5.86 -2.55
CA PHE A 294 -26.56 -5.43 -1.30
C PHE A 294 -26.83 -6.61 -0.38
N VAL A 295 -26.88 -6.37 0.92
CA VAL A 295 -27.34 -7.36 1.90
C VAL A 295 -28.88 -7.37 1.87
N SER A 296 -29.48 -8.43 1.34
CA SER A 296 -30.94 -8.58 1.17
C SER A 296 -31.61 -9.27 2.35
N ASP A 297 -30.90 -10.18 3.04
CA ASP A 297 -31.41 -10.89 4.21
C ASP A 297 -30.33 -11.11 5.28
N THR A 298 -30.76 -11.22 6.54
CA THR A 298 -29.87 -11.40 7.70
C THR A 298 -30.44 -12.39 8.71
N GLU A 299 -29.67 -13.45 8.97
CA GLU A 299 -29.99 -14.51 9.93
C GLU A 299 -29.01 -14.46 11.11
N LEU A 300 -29.54 -14.51 12.34
CA LEU A 300 -28.69 -14.53 13.55
C LEU A 300 -28.18 -15.96 13.78
N LEU A 301 -26.85 -16.13 13.81
CA LEU A 301 -26.24 -17.42 14.12
C LEU A 301 -25.82 -17.54 15.58
N ASP A 302 -25.18 -16.50 16.13
CA ASP A 302 -24.76 -16.46 17.54
C ASP A 302 -24.85 -15.03 18.10
N ASN A 303 -25.15 -14.91 19.39
CA ASN A 303 -25.18 -13.64 20.10
C ASN A 303 -24.67 -13.81 21.53
N GLN A 304 -23.51 -13.23 21.78
CA GLN A 304 -22.88 -13.13 23.09
C GLN A 304 -23.04 -11.68 23.55
N GLY A 305 -24.19 -11.29 24.07
CA GLY A 305 -24.41 -9.93 24.54
C GLY A 305 -25.89 -9.50 24.60
N PRO A 306 -26.16 -8.22 24.94
CA PRO A 306 -27.52 -7.69 24.99
C PRO A 306 -28.20 -7.71 23.61
N LYS A 307 -29.52 -7.91 23.57
CA LYS A 307 -30.34 -7.86 22.34
C LYS A 307 -30.14 -6.58 21.51
N GLY A 308 -29.72 -5.48 22.15
CA GLY A 308 -29.37 -4.24 21.47
C GLY A 308 -28.24 -4.40 20.44
N PHE A 309 -27.27 -5.28 20.69
CA PHE A 309 -26.20 -5.56 19.73
C PHE A 309 -26.74 -6.20 18.45
N VAL A 310 -27.63 -7.19 18.57
CA VAL A 310 -28.26 -7.81 17.39
C VAL A 310 -29.00 -6.78 16.54
N LYS A 311 -29.76 -5.87 17.18
CA LYS A 311 -30.51 -4.82 16.47
C LYS A 311 -29.59 -3.85 15.74
N GLU A 312 -28.53 -3.37 16.39
CA GLU A 312 -27.58 -2.45 15.76
C GLU A 312 -26.75 -3.15 14.68
N THR A 313 -26.35 -4.41 14.90
CA THR A 313 -25.67 -5.22 13.89
C THR A 313 -26.54 -5.38 12.64
N LYS A 314 -27.81 -5.77 12.77
CA LYS A 314 -28.75 -5.89 11.64
C LYS A 314 -28.85 -4.60 10.83
N LYS A 315 -29.02 -3.46 11.51
CA LYS A 315 -29.13 -2.14 10.87
C LYS A 315 -27.84 -1.73 10.16
N MET A 316 -26.70 -2.07 10.73
CA MET A 316 -25.38 -1.78 10.17
C MET A 316 -25.12 -2.62 8.92
N VAL A 317 -25.26 -3.94 9.02
CA VAL A 317 -24.93 -4.85 7.89
C VAL A 317 -25.90 -4.68 6.72
N SER A 318 -27.13 -4.24 6.94
CA SER A 318 -28.08 -3.95 5.85
C SER A 318 -27.65 -2.77 4.96
N GLN A 319 -26.66 -1.98 5.40
CA GLN A 319 -26.09 -0.87 4.62
C GLN A 319 -24.79 -1.26 3.92
N TRP A 320 -24.29 -2.48 4.13
CA TRP A 320 -23.01 -2.90 3.56
C TRP A 320 -23.15 -3.21 2.08
N ARG A 321 -22.06 -2.95 1.35
CA ARG A 321 -21.94 -3.27 -0.08
C ARG A 321 -20.86 -4.33 -0.27
N TYR A 322 -21.09 -5.27 -1.17
CA TYR A 322 -20.18 -6.35 -1.55
C TYR A 322 -19.98 -6.37 -3.07
N ALA A 323 -18.89 -6.97 -3.51
CA ALA A 323 -18.84 -7.49 -4.88
C ALA A 323 -19.80 -8.70 -4.94
N PRO A 324 -20.78 -8.72 -5.88
CA PRO A 324 -21.64 -9.88 -6.03
C PRO A 324 -20.83 -11.08 -6.53
N LYS A 325 -21.26 -12.29 -6.15
CA LYS A 325 -20.71 -13.53 -6.72
C LYS A 325 -21.23 -13.68 -8.14
N PHE A 326 -20.39 -14.21 -9.03
CA PHE A 326 -20.82 -14.59 -10.37
C PHE A 326 -20.56 -16.07 -10.60
N GLU A 327 -21.47 -16.69 -11.33
CA GLU A 327 -21.39 -18.05 -11.83
C GLU A 327 -21.75 -18.01 -13.32
N ASP A 328 -20.93 -18.62 -14.18
CA ASP A 328 -21.10 -18.61 -15.64
C ASP A 328 -21.32 -17.20 -16.24
N GLY A 329 -20.58 -16.21 -15.70
CA GLY A 329 -20.65 -14.82 -16.15
C GLY A 329 -21.93 -14.08 -15.74
N LYS A 330 -22.76 -14.65 -14.87
CA LYS A 330 -23.99 -14.02 -14.36
C LYS A 330 -23.91 -13.82 -12.85
N PRO A 331 -24.36 -12.66 -12.33
CA PRO A 331 -24.40 -12.44 -10.90
C PRO A 331 -25.45 -13.36 -10.26
N VAL A 332 -25.06 -14.01 -9.16
CA VAL A 332 -25.89 -14.90 -8.34
C VAL A 332 -25.92 -14.42 -6.90
N GLU A 333 -26.93 -14.86 -6.15
CA GLU A 333 -26.98 -14.60 -4.71
C GLU A 333 -25.91 -15.43 -4.00
N ALA A 334 -25.32 -14.85 -2.96
CA ALA A 334 -24.27 -15.50 -2.18
C ALA A 334 -24.52 -15.37 -0.68
N ILE A 335 -24.09 -16.37 0.07
CA ILE A 335 -24.18 -16.38 1.53
C ILE A 335 -22.79 -16.13 2.10
N THR A 336 -22.71 -15.22 3.07
CA THR A 336 -21.48 -14.98 3.84
C THR A 336 -21.79 -14.91 5.33
N THR A 337 -20.80 -15.22 6.18
CA THR A 337 -20.92 -15.12 7.64
C THR A 337 -19.99 -14.05 8.16
N VAL A 338 -20.52 -13.18 9.03
CA VAL A 338 -19.76 -12.09 9.64
C VAL A 338 -19.86 -12.14 11.15
N ARG A 339 -18.74 -11.84 11.83
CA ARG A 339 -18.69 -11.64 13.28
C ARG A 339 -18.39 -10.18 13.58
N ILE A 340 -19.22 -9.56 14.42
CA ILE A 340 -19.08 -8.19 14.89
C ILE A 340 -18.79 -8.21 16.38
N ASP A 341 -17.60 -7.77 16.76
CA ASP A 341 -17.21 -7.64 18.17
C ASP A 341 -17.55 -6.23 18.70
N TYR A 342 -18.18 -6.19 19.87
CA TYR A 342 -18.44 -5.00 20.66
C TYR A 342 -17.49 -4.99 21.85
N LYS A 343 -16.33 -4.33 21.70
CA LYS A 343 -15.29 -4.21 22.74
C LYS A 343 -15.09 -2.75 23.13
N LEU A 344 -14.99 -2.49 24.43
CA LEU A 344 -14.62 -1.20 24.99
C LEU A 344 -13.09 -1.12 24.93
N ASN A 345 -12.58 -0.15 24.19
CA ASN A 345 -11.15 0.11 24.11
C ASN A 345 -10.61 0.78 25.38
#